data_AF-A0A836QHG6-F1
#
_entry.id   AF-A0A836QHG6-F1
#
_cell.length_a   1.000
_cell.length_b   1.000
_cell.length_c   1.000
_cell.angle_alpha   90.00
_cell.angle_beta   90.00
_cell.angle_gamma   90.00
#
_symmetry.space_group_name_H-M   'P 1'
#
loop_
_entity.id
_entity.type
_entity.pdbx_description
1 polymer ?
#
loop_
_entity_poly.entity_id
_entity_poly.type
_entity_poly.pdbx_seq_one_letter_code
_entity_poly.pdbx_strand_id
1 'polypeptide(L)'
;MKIVCLGGGSLYFQRVLGDLALEEELSGSDVVLYDIDAEKAERMAALGARFASESGTELKVRASPALDAAIDGADFAVSSIGGSGAQVPVKNVYDSSYHSADMHIPAKYGIHQVIGDTAGPAGMMMGLRSIPAYVDICRRMEDRCPDAILLNHSNPMAPIMRALHKYSSITSIGICHGVQGGVSAAA
;
A
#
# COMPACT_ATOMS: atom_id res chain seq x y z
N MET A 1 14.46 -11.84 -7.69
CA MET A 1 13.95 -10.47 -7.53
C MET A 1 13.38 -10.30 -6.13
N LYS A 2 13.49 -9.12 -5.52
CA LYS A 2 12.93 -8.80 -4.20
C LYS A 2 11.78 -7.80 -4.35
N ILE A 3 10.60 -8.19 -3.88
CA ILE A 3 9.38 -7.38 -3.89
C ILE A 3 9.01 -7.07 -2.45
N VAL A 4 8.93 -5.79 -2.08
CA VAL A 4 8.48 -5.37 -0.74
C VAL A 4 7.01 -4.91 -0.78
N CYS A 5 6.19 -5.47 0.10
CA CYS A 5 4.78 -5.11 0.27
C CYS A 5 4.65 -4.17 1.48
N LEU A 6 4.51 -2.87 1.22
CA LEU A 6 4.38 -1.82 2.23
C LEU A 6 2.91 -1.65 2.64
N GLY A 7 2.63 -1.67 3.95
CA GLY A 7 1.27 -1.89 4.44
C GLY A 7 0.84 -3.35 4.26
N GLY A 8 1.80 -4.27 4.43
CA GLY A 8 1.66 -5.70 4.17
C GLY A 8 0.54 -6.39 4.95
N GLY A 9 0.00 -5.77 6.00
CA GLY A 9 -1.17 -6.26 6.72
C GLY A 9 -2.51 -6.00 6.03
N SER A 10 -2.52 -5.22 4.94
CA SER A 10 -3.72 -4.90 4.17
C SER A 10 -4.30 -6.13 3.48
N LEU A 11 -5.63 -6.30 3.56
CA LEU A 11 -6.35 -7.38 2.86
C LEU A 11 -6.17 -7.34 1.34
N TYR A 12 -5.75 -6.20 0.78
CA TYR A 12 -5.33 -6.09 -0.61
C TYR A 12 -4.26 -7.15 -0.99
N PHE A 13 -3.31 -7.41 -0.10
CA PHE A 13 -2.22 -8.34 -0.37
C PHE A 13 -2.67 -9.81 -0.42
N GLN A 14 -3.86 -10.16 0.07
CA GLN A 14 -4.41 -11.50 -0.14
C GLN A 14 -4.53 -11.82 -1.64
N ARG A 15 -4.97 -10.84 -2.46
CA ARG A 15 -5.08 -11.04 -3.91
C ARG A 15 -3.71 -10.99 -4.58
N VAL A 16 -2.91 -9.98 -4.25
CA VAL A 16 -1.57 -9.79 -4.84
C VAL A 16 -0.69 -11.01 -4.61
N LEU A 17 -0.66 -11.57 -3.40
CA LEU A 17 0.16 -12.75 -3.11
C LEU A 17 -0.30 -13.98 -3.90
N GLY A 18 -1.61 -14.13 -4.12
CA GLY A 18 -2.14 -15.18 -4.99
C GLY A 18 -1.70 -14.99 -6.44
N ASP A 19 -1.81 -13.77 -6.97
CA ASP A 19 -1.38 -13.45 -8.34
C ASP A 19 0.15 -13.64 -8.51
N LEU A 20 0.97 -13.20 -7.54
CA LEU A 20 2.43 -13.40 -7.55
C LEU A 20 2.82 -14.89 -7.50
N ALA A 21 2.08 -15.70 -6.73
CA ALA A 21 2.37 -17.14 -6.62
C ALA A 21 2.04 -17.91 -7.90
N LEU A 22 1.16 -17.39 -8.76
CA LEU A 22 0.76 -18.04 -10.01
C LEU A 22 1.58 -17.58 -11.22
N GLU A 23 2.41 -16.56 -11.08
CA GLU A 23 3.19 -16.00 -12.18
C GLU A 23 4.54 -16.70 -12.32
N GLU A 24 4.71 -17.50 -13.38
CA GLU A 24 5.92 -18.30 -13.60
C GLU A 24 7.18 -17.45 -13.77
N GLU A 25 7.06 -16.27 -14.39
CA GLU A 25 8.18 -15.33 -14.56
C GLU A 25 8.71 -14.77 -13.24
N LEU A 26 7.92 -14.87 -12.16
CA LEU A 26 8.26 -14.38 -10.83
C LEU A 26 8.76 -15.50 -9.89
N SER A 27 8.87 -16.73 -10.38
CA SER A 27 9.37 -17.86 -9.59
C SER A 27 10.74 -17.56 -8.96
N GLY A 28 10.94 -17.97 -7.71
CA GLY A 28 12.18 -17.73 -6.96
C GLY A 28 12.29 -16.34 -6.31
N SER A 29 11.30 -15.46 -6.48
CA SER A 29 11.33 -14.10 -5.89
C SER A 29 11.17 -14.10 -4.35
N ASP A 30 11.82 -13.14 -3.67
CA ASP A 30 11.67 -12.86 -2.23
C ASP A 30 10.62 -11.76 -2.02
N VAL A 31 9.46 -12.13 -1.50
CA VAL A 31 8.35 -11.23 -1.18
C VAL A 31 8.37 -10.93 0.32
N VAL A 32 8.59 -9.67 0.64
CA VAL A 32 8.75 -9.20 2.02
C VAL A 32 7.62 -8.27 2.41
N LEU A 33 6.82 -8.67 3.39
CA LEU A 33 5.73 -7.87 3.89
C LEU A 33 6.21 -7.01 5.06
N TYR A 34 5.92 -5.71 5.00
CA TYR A 34 6.16 -4.79 6.11
C TYR A 34 4.90 -4.01 6.45
N ASP A 35 4.57 -3.99 7.73
CA ASP A 35 3.50 -3.17 8.29
C ASP A 35 3.93 -2.66 9.67
N ILE A 36 3.40 -1.51 10.07
CA ILE A 36 3.57 -0.99 11.43
C ILE A 36 2.83 -1.86 12.46
N ASP A 37 1.82 -2.60 12.00
CA ASP A 37 1.14 -3.67 12.73
C ASP A 37 1.76 -5.03 12.33
N ALA A 38 2.82 -5.42 13.04
CA ALA A 38 3.60 -6.62 12.74
C ALA A 38 2.74 -7.89 12.73
N GLU A 39 1.74 -7.99 13.60
CA GLU A 39 0.86 -9.16 13.68
C GLU A 39 0.04 -9.33 12.39
N LYS A 40 -0.45 -8.22 11.80
CA LYS A 40 -1.13 -8.28 10.50
C LYS A 40 -0.18 -8.69 9.38
N ALA A 41 1.04 -8.15 9.36
CA ALA A 41 2.04 -8.53 8.36
C ALA A 41 2.41 -10.02 8.47
N GLU A 42 2.60 -10.55 9.68
CA GLU A 42 2.89 -11.96 9.92
C GLU A 42 1.76 -12.88 9.46
N ARG A 43 0.50 -12.52 9.78
CA ARG A 43 -0.68 -13.28 9.32
C ARG A 43 -0.77 -13.30 7.80
N MET A 44 -0.54 -12.17 7.14
CA MET A 44 -0.58 -12.10 5.68
C MET A 44 0.60 -12.84 5.03
N ALA A 45 1.80 -12.77 5.63
CA ALA A 45 2.96 -13.52 5.17
C ALA A 45 2.75 -15.04 5.29
N ALA A 46 2.12 -15.51 6.37
CA ALA A 46 1.76 -16.92 6.53
C ALA A 46 0.78 -17.40 5.44
N LEU A 47 -0.18 -16.56 5.06
CA LEU A 47 -1.07 -16.84 3.93
C LEU A 47 -0.29 -16.93 2.61
N GLY A 48 0.57 -15.95 2.33
CA GLY A 48 1.39 -15.96 1.12
C GLY A 48 2.37 -17.13 1.06
N ALA A 49 2.96 -17.53 2.18
CA ALA A 49 3.83 -18.72 2.26
C ALA A 49 3.06 -20.00 1.93
N ARG A 50 1.78 -20.08 2.32
CA ARG A 50 0.91 -21.19 1.92
C ARG A 50 0.65 -21.18 0.42
N PHE A 51 0.30 -20.03 -0.18
CA PHE A 51 0.14 -19.93 -1.64
C PHE A 51 1.40 -20.35 -2.38
N ALA A 52 2.57 -19.87 -1.96
CA ALA A 52 3.85 -20.27 -2.54
C ALA A 52 4.02 -21.80 -2.51
N SER A 53 3.78 -22.44 -1.37
CA SER A 53 3.95 -23.90 -1.21
C SER A 53 3.01 -24.74 -2.08
N GLU A 54 1.84 -24.21 -2.44
CA GLU A 54 0.83 -24.90 -3.25
C GLU A 54 0.95 -24.58 -4.75
N SER A 55 1.67 -23.51 -5.11
CA SER A 55 1.72 -22.98 -6.48
C SER A 55 2.73 -23.65 -7.42
N GLY A 56 3.73 -24.34 -6.87
CA GLY A 56 4.86 -24.86 -7.65
C GLY A 56 5.89 -23.79 -8.09
N THR A 57 5.65 -22.51 -7.80
CA THR A 57 6.66 -21.46 -7.92
C THR A 57 7.57 -21.47 -6.69
N GLU A 58 8.86 -21.17 -6.86
CA GLU A 58 9.82 -21.13 -5.74
C GLU A 58 9.74 -19.80 -4.95
N LEU A 59 8.54 -19.20 -4.88
CA LEU A 59 8.31 -17.93 -4.21
C LEU A 59 8.62 -18.03 -2.72
N LYS A 60 9.33 -17.04 -2.17
CA LYS A 60 9.63 -16.95 -0.74
C LYS A 60 8.83 -15.80 -0.17
N VAL A 61 8.02 -16.05 0.86
CA VAL A 61 7.19 -15.02 1.47
C VAL A 61 7.47 -14.93 2.96
N ARG A 62 7.76 -13.72 3.46
CA ARG A 62 8.04 -13.48 4.89
C ARG A 62 7.60 -12.09 5.32
N ALA A 63 7.34 -11.92 6.61
CA ALA A 63 7.21 -10.61 7.21
C ALA A 63 8.58 -10.06 7.66
N SER A 64 8.74 -8.74 7.63
CA SER A 64 9.88 -8.04 8.21
C SER A 64 9.45 -7.25 9.44
N PRO A 65 10.20 -7.31 10.56
CA PRO A 65 9.89 -6.54 11.77
C PRO A 65 10.26 -5.05 11.65
N ALA A 66 11.01 -4.66 10.60
CA ALA A 66 11.50 -3.30 10.42
C ALA A 66 11.44 -2.89 8.94
N LEU A 67 11.10 -1.62 8.71
CA LEU A 67 11.01 -1.02 7.38
C LEU A 67 12.33 -1.16 6.63
N ASP A 68 13.42 -0.71 7.25
CA ASP A 68 14.76 -0.70 6.68
C ASP A 68 15.19 -2.10 6.19
N ALA A 69 14.97 -3.14 7.00
CA ALA A 69 15.27 -4.52 6.63
C ALA A 69 14.35 -5.05 5.51
N ALA A 70 13.11 -4.53 5.43
CA ALA A 70 12.17 -4.92 4.38
C ALA A 70 12.61 -4.37 3.02
N ILE A 71 12.96 -3.10 2.96
CA ILE A 71 13.24 -2.38 1.69
C ILE A 71 14.68 -2.56 1.18
N ASP A 72 15.61 -3.02 2.02
CA ASP A 72 17.03 -3.14 1.66
C ASP A 72 17.26 -3.98 0.40
N GLY A 73 17.79 -3.38 -0.67
CA GLY A 73 17.97 -4.07 -1.96
C GLY A 73 16.67 -4.56 -2.62
N ALA A 74 15.53 -3.93 -2.36
CA ALA A 74 14.30 -4.22 -3.09
C ALA A 74 14.40 -3.79 -4.56
N ASP A 75 13.81 -4.56 -5.47
CA ASP A 75 13.66 -4.21 -6.89
C ASP A 75 12.32 -3.48 -7.12
N PHE A 76 11.28 -3.91 -6.40
CA PHE A 76 9.94 -3.34 -6.45
C PHE A 76 9.38 -3.13 -5.06
N ALA A 77 8.64 -2.04 -4.87
CA ALA A 77 7.82 -1.80 -3.70
C ALA A 77 6.35 -1.66 -4.12
N VAL A 78 5.45 -2.42 -3.51
CA VAL A 78 4.00 -2.29 -3.73
C VAL A 78 3.39 -1.77 -2.45
N SER A 79 2.62 -0.67 -2.50
CA SER A 79 2.08 -0.04 -1.30
C SER A 79 0.55 -0.06 -1.22
N SER A 80 0.06 -0.49 -0.06
CA SER A 80 -1.36 -0.50 0.33
C SER A 80 -1.48 -0.07 1.81
N ILE A 81 -1.28 1.22 2.06
CA ILE A 81 -1.20 1.85 3.37
C ILE A 81 -2.49 2.66 3.62
N GLY A 82 -3.21 2.35 4.70
CA GLY A 82 -4.49 2.98 5.03
C GLY A 82 -4.42 4.34 5.74
N GLY A 83 -3.23 4.85 6.11
CA GLY A 83 -3.06 6.22 6.63
C GLY A 83 -3.69 6.53 8.00
N SER A 84 -4.20 5.53 8.74
CA SER A 84 -4.76 5.69 10.09
C SER A 84 -3.72 5.60 11.21
N GLY A 85 -2.53 5.07 10.92
CA GLY A 85 -1.46 4.86 11.90
C GLY A 85 -1.73 3.70 12.87
N ALA A 86 -0.70 3.30 13.61
CA ALA A 86 -0.76 2.15 14.53
C ALA A 86 -1.66 2.39 15.77
N GLN A 87 -1.96 3.66 16.08
CA GLN A 87 -2.75 4.02 17.27
C GLN A 87 -4.25 3.79 17.10
N VAL A 88 -4.72 3.48 15.89
CA VAL A 88 -6.14 3.21 15.62
C VAL A 88 -6.27 1.76 15.15
N PRO A 89 -6.54 0.83 16.09
CA PRO A 89 -6.64 -0.59 15.78
C PRO A 89 -7.97 -0.87 15.08
N VAL A 90 -7.96 -0.73 13.77
CA VAL A 90 -9.10 -1.04 12.90
C VAL A 90 -8.72 -2.05 11.83
N LYS A 91 -9.74 -2.76 11.33
CA LYS A 91 -9.55 -3.74 10.24
C LYS A 91 -9.25 -3.05 8.92
N ASN A 92 -9.86 -1.88 8.68
CA ASN A 92 -9.65 -1.06 7.49
C ASN A 92 -9.75 0.43 7.88
N VAL A 93 -9.27 1.32 7.00
CA VAL A 93 -9.30 2.78 7.22
C VAL A 93 -10.72 3.32 7.39
N TYR A 94 -11.72 2.72 6.75
CA TYR A 94 -13.11 3.21 6.75
C TYR A 94 -13.78 3.06 8.12
N ASP A 95 -13.31 2.11 8.93
CA ASP A 95 -13.74 1.92 10.32
C ASP A 95 -13.04 2.87 11.30
N SER A 96 -12.06 3.66 10.84
CA SER A 96 -11.28 4.55 11.72
C SER A 96 -12.07 5.79 12.15
N SER A 97 -11.81 6.23 13.39
CA SER A 97 -12.30 7.53 13.88
C SER A 97 -11.82 8.71 13.03
N TYR A 98 -10.64 8.58 12.41
CA TYR A 98 -10.12 9.59 11.48
C TYR A 98 -10.95 9.68 10.20
N HIS A 99 -11.23 8.57 9.54
CA HIS A 99 -12.04 8.57 8.34
C HIS A 99 -13.49 9.04 8.62
N SER A 100 -14.04 8.62 9.77
CA SER A 100 -15.31 9.16 10.24
C SER A 100 -15.26 10.69 10.40
N ALA A 101 -14.21 11.23 11.03
CA ALA A 101 -14.02 12.68 11.13
C ALA A 101 -13.86 13.35 9.76
N ASP A 102 -13.12 12.71 8.84
CA ASP A 102 -12.90 13.21 7.48
C ASP A 102 -14.22 13.40 6.73
N MET A 103 -15.21 12.56 7.00
CA MET A 103 -16.54 12.62 6.40
C MET A 103 -17.48 13.58 7.13
N HIS A 104 -17.51 13.52 8.46
CA HIS A 104 -18.48 14.28 9.25
C HIS A 104 -18.11 15.75 9.43
N ILE A 105 -16.82 16.11 9.44
CA ILE A 105 -16.41 17.51 9.57
C ILE A 105 -16.86 18.33 8.36
N PRO A 106 -16.57 17.95 7.09
CA PRO A 106 -17.04 18.70 5.92
C PRO A 106 -18.57 18.70 5.79
N ALA A 107 -19.24 17.63 6.20
CA ALA A 107 -20.71 17.55 6.18
C ALA A 107 -21.37 18.62 7.07
N LYS A 108 -20.75 19.02 8.19
CA LYS A 108 -21.23 20.15 9.02
C LYS A 108 -21.26 21.49 8.28
N TYR A 109 -20.49 21.60 7.19
CA TYR A 109 -20.40 22.78 6.34
C TYR A 109 -21.12 22.58 4.98
N GLY A 110 -21.97 21.56 4.86
CA GLY A 110 -22.75 21.29 3.64
C GLY A 110 -21.99 20.55 2.54
N ILE A 111 -20.78 20.06 2.80
CA ILE A 111 -20.00 19.27 1.83
C ILE A 111 -20.17 17.79 2.14
N HIS A 112 -21.15 17.16 1.50
CA HIS A 112 -21.41 15.74 1.61
C HIS A 112 -20.60 14.95 0.59
N GLN A 113 -19.86 13.94 1.05
CA GLN A 113 -19.07 13.03 0.22
C GLN A 113 -19.59 11.61 0.41
N VAL A 114 -19.43 10.73 -0.59
CA VAL A 114 -19.92 9.34 -0.53
C VAL A 114 -18.92 8.45 0.21
N ILE A 115 -17.67 8.41 -0.27
CA ILE A 115 -16.56 7.65 0.34
C ILE A 115 -15.52 8.60 0.95
N GLY A 116 -15.13 9.66 0.23
CA GLY A 116 -14.23 10.69 0.77
C GLY A 116 -12.78 10.24 1.02
N ASP A 117 -12.33 9.12 0.46
CA ASP A 117 -10.96 8.61 0.60
C ASP A 117 -9.99 9.18 -0.45
N THR A 118 -10.52 9.74 -1.55
CA THR A 118 -9.73 10.06 -2.75
C THR A 118 -9.66 11.57 -3.04
N ALA A 119 -10.79 12.28 -2.92
CA ALA A 119 -10.93 13.66 -3.34
C ALA A 119 -11.75 14.47 -2.33
N GLY A 120 -11.85 15.79 -2.58
CA GLY A 120 -12.55 16.71 -1.69
C GLY A 120 -11.84 16.92 -0.35
N PRO A 121 -12.49 17.61 0.60
CA PRO A 121 -11.89 17.88 1.91
C PRO A 121 -11.55 16.60 2.69
N ALA A 122 -12.34 15.53 2.54
CA ALA A 122 -12.08 14.26 3.22
C ALA A 122 -10.80 13.61 2.68
N GLY A 123 -10.68 13.50 1.34
CA GLY A 123 -9.49 12.96 0.70
C GLY A 123 -8.25 13.80 1.01
N MET A 124 -8.39 15.13 1.08
CA MET A 124 -7.27 16.01 1.45
C MET A 124 -6.79 15.77 2.89
N MET A 125 -7.70 15.61 3.86
CA MET A 125 -7.33 15.30 5.25
C MET A 125 -6.61 13.95 5.36
N MET A 126 -7.08 12.93 4.65
CA MET A 126 -6.38 11.65 4.55
C MET A 126 -4.99 11.80 3.91
N GLY A 127 -4.88 12.62 2.86
CA GLY A 127 -3.62 12.95 2.19
C GLY A 127 -2.62 13.61 3.14
N LEU A 128 -3.06 14.57 3.95
CA LEU A 128 -2.20 15.24 4.94
C LEU A 128 -1.63 14.28 5.99
N ARG A 129 -2.32 13.18 6.31
CA ARG A 129 -1.79 12.13 7.19
C ARG A 129 -0.89 11.13 6.47
N SER A 130 -1.20 10.82 5.21
CA SER A 130 -0.53 9.74 4.47
C SER A 130 0.77 10.20 3.80
N ILE A 131 0.79 11.42 3.23
CA ILE A 131 1.93 11.95 2.48
C ILE A 131 3.23 11.95 3.31
N PRO A 132 3.26 12.38 4.58
CA PRO A 132 4.50 12.34 5.37
C PRO A 132 5.09 10.94 5.52
N ALA A 133 4.24 9.93 5.72
CA ALA A 133 4.68 8.54 5.84
C ALA A 133 5.27 8.03 4.51
N TYR A 134 4.64 8.34 3.39
CA TYR A 134 5.12 8.00 2.06
C TYR A 134 6.46 8.66 1.73
N VAL A 135 6.63 9.94 2.06
CA VAL A 135 7.88 10.67 1.85
C VAL A 135 8.99 10.10 2.73
N ASP A 136 8.71 9.73 3.98
CA ASP A 136 9.70 9.10 4.86
C ASP A 136 10.14 7.73 4.34
N ILE A 137 9.19 6.89 3.89
CA ILE A 137 9.50 5.61 3.24
C ILE A 137 10.38 5.83 2.01
N CYS A 138 10.02 6.78 1.14
CA CYS A 138 10.80 7.06 -0.05
C CYS A 138 12.23 7.50 0.27
N ARG A 139 12.43 8.37 1.27
CA ARG A 139 13.79 8.76 1.70
C ARG A 139 14.63 7.56 2.12
N ARG A 140 14.02 6.62 2.86
CA ARG A 140 14.70 5.37 3.26
C ARG A 140 15.02 4.50 2.03
N MET A 141 14.15 4.48 1.03
CA MET A 141 14.38 3.77 -0.23
C MET A 141 15.50 4.42 -1.05
N GLU A 142 15.60 5.74 -1.10
CA GLU A 142 16.67 6.45 -1.81
C GLU A 142 18.06 6.03 -1.31
N ASP A 143 18.20 5.77 -0.01
CA ASP A 143 19.45 5.33 0.60
C ASP A 143 19.74 3.83 0.39
N ARG A 144 18.70 2.98 0.29
CA ARG A 144 18.82 1.51 0.41
C ARG A 144 18.50 0.73 -0.86
N CYS A 145 17.71 1.31 -1.74
CA CYS A 145 17.24 0.71 -2.99
C CYS A 145 16.82 1.82 -3.98
N PRO A 146 17.75 2.72 -4.37
CA PRO A 146 17.44 3.89 -5.20
C PRO A 146 16.83 3.55 -6.57
N ASP A 147 17.16 2.37 -7.10
CA ASP A 147 16.67 1.89 -8.41
C ASP A 147 15.30 1.20 -8.33
N ALA A 148 14.74 1.03 -7.12
CA ALA A 148 13.47 0.36 -6.93
C ALA A 148 12.29 1.15 -7.53
N ILE A 149 11.32 0.44 -8.10
CA ILE A 149 10.07 1.05 -8.56
C ILE A 149 9.00 0.92 -7.47
N LEU A 150 8.44 2.06 -7.04
CA LEU A 150 7.30 2.12 -6.12
C LEU A 150 5.98 2.13 -6.89
N LEU A 151 5.20 1.07 -6.73
CA LEU A 151 3.84 0.90 -7.23
C LEU A 151 2.82 1.22 -6.12
N ASN A 152 2.21 2.40 -6.17
CA ASN A 152 1.25 2.84 -5.17
C ASN A 152 -0.20 2.51 -5.53
N HIS A 153 -0.84 1.68 -4.72
CA HIS A 153 -2.28 1.37 -4.80
C HIS A 153 -3.09 2.10 -3.71
N SER A 154 -2.46 2.94 -2.90
CA SER A 154 -3.14 3.62 -1.79
C SER A 154 -3.80 4.92 -2.20
N ASN A 155 -4.93 5.20 -1.56
CA ASN A 155 -5.59 6.49 -1.62
C ASN A 155 -5.06 7.45 -0.53
N PRO A 156 -5.17 8.78 -0.72
CA PRO A 156 -5.61 9.44 -1.94
C PRO A 156 -4.48 9.46 -2.98
N MET A 157 -4.65 8.71 -4.07
CA MET A 157 -3.55 8.39 -4.98
C MET A 157 -2.97 9.62 -5.66
N ALA A 158 -3.81 10.49 -6.22
CA ALA A 158 -3.33 11.67 -6.92
C ALA A 158 -2.53 12.62 -6.00
N PRO A 159 -3.01 12.98 -4.79
CA PRO A 159 -2.21 13.74 -3.82
C PRO A 159 -0.90 13.04 -3.39
N ILE A 160 -0.93 11.73 -3.12
CA ILE A 160 0.28 10.96 -2.75
C ILE A 160 1.29 11.01 -3.89
N MET A 161 0.89 10.62 -5.10
CA MET A 161 1.78 10.60 -6.27
C MET A 161 2.33 11.98 -6.59
N ARG A 162 1.51 13.03 -6.48
CA ARG A 162 1.95 14.42 -6.66
C ARG A 162 3.03 14.81 -5.66
N ALA A 163 2.91 14.38 -4.41
CA ALA A 163 3.92 14.64 -3.39
C ALA A 163 5.20 13.84 -3.67
N LEU A 164 5.08 12.56 -4.01
CA LEU A 164 6.23 11.70 -4.33
C LEU A 164 7.03 12.25 -5.51
N HIS A 165 6.38 12.60 -6.62
CA HIS A 165 7.05 13.19 -7.78
C HIS A 165 7.70 14.55 -7.51
N LYS A 166 7.31 15.23 -6.42
CA LYS A 166 7.88 16.53 -6.04
C LYS A 166 9.02 16.40 -5.03
N TYR A 167 8.98 15.41 -4.15
CA TYR A 167 9.82 15.33 -2.96
C TYR A 167 10.68 14.05 -2.86
N SER A 168 10.62 13.18 -3.86
CA SER A 168 11.39 11.94 -3.93
C SER A 168 11.97 11.76 -5.34
N SER A 169 13.13 11.11 -5.40
CA SER A 169 13.78 10.64 -6.61
C SER A 169 13.42 9.19 -6.99
N ILE A 170 12.73 8.45 -6.10
CA ILE A 170 12.24 7.10 -6.38
C ILE A 170 11.24 7.12 -7.52
N THR A 171 11.46 6.25 -8.51
CA THR A 171 10.52 6.04 -9.61
C THR A 171 9.20 5.51 -9.06
N SER A 172 8.16 6.34 -9.11
CA SER A 172 6.87 6.06 -8.47
C SER A 172 5.74 6.07 -9.49
N ILE A 173 4.90 5.02 -9.50
CA ILE A 173 3.75 4.82 -10.39
C ILE A 173 2.50 4.57 -9.55
N GLY A 174 1.42 5.31 -9.82
CA GLY A 174 0.12 5.10 -9.18
C GLY A 174 -0.76 4.12 -9.97
N ILE A 175 -1.35 3.13 -9.29
CA ILE A 175 -2.19 2.09 -9.92
C ILE A 175 -3.56 2.09 -9.25
N CYS A 176 -4.62 2.37 -10.04
CA CYS A 176 -6.01 2.37 -9.58
C CYS A 176 -6.86 1.39 -10.38
N HIS A 177 -7.74 0.65 -9.71
CA HIS A 177 -8.76 -0.20 -10.35
C HIS A 177 -9.95 0.60 -10.93
N GLY A 178 -10.06 1.89 -10.57
CA GLY A 178 -11.16 2.76 -11.02
C GLY A 178 -11.21 2.95 -12.54
N VAL A 179 -10.07 2.89 -13.22
CA VAL A 179 -10.00 3.00 -14.69
C VAL A 179 -10.62 1.77 -15.35
N GLN A 180 -10.26 0.56 -14.90
CA GLN A 180 -10.80 -0.69 -15.43
C GLN A 180 -12.31 -0.78 -15.19
N GLY A 181 -12.77 -0.39 -14.00
CA GLY A 181 -14.19 -0.31 -13.68
C GLY A 181 -14.93 0.70 -14.55
N GLY A 182 -14.36 1.88 -14.76
CA GLY A 182 -14.93 2.91 -15.66
C GLY A 182 -15.02 2.44 -17.11
N VAL A 183 -13.97 1.80 -17.63
CA VAL A 183 -13.96 1.23 -18.99
C VAL A 183 -15.00 0.12 -19.12
N SER A 184 -15.07 -0.81 -18.17
CA SER A 184 -16.06 -1.90 -18.20
C SER A 184 -17.50 -1.41 -18.08
N ALA A 185 -17.75 -0.31 -17.37
CA ALA A 185 -19.08 0.27 -17.22
C ALA A 185 -19.50 1.14 -18.42
N ALA A 186 -18.54 1.61 -19.21
CA ALA A 186 -18.77 2.41 -20.41
C ALA A 186 -18.87 1.58 -21.71
N ALA A 187 -18.42 0.32 -21.68
CA ALA A 187 -18.54 -0.65 -22.77
C ALA A 187 -19.91 -1.36 -22.74
#